data_AF-A0A954G1A8-F1
#
_entry.id   AF-A0A954G1A8-F1
#
_cell.length_a   1.000
_cell.length_b   1.000
_cell.length_c   1.000
_cell.angle_alpha   90.00
_cell.angle_beta   90.00
_cell.angle_gamma   90.00
#
_symmetry.space_group_name_H-M   'P 1'
#
loop_
_entity.id
_entity.type
_entity.pdbx_description
1 polymer ?
#
loop_
_entity_poly.entity_id
_entity_poly.type
_entity_poly.pdbx_seq_one_letter_code
_entity_poly.pdbx_strand_id
1 'polypeptide(L)'
;MTKQRIGIWIIGAWGGVATTVAIGLAALQKGLTSSSGLVSANPFFQKLNLVDWDQLVIGGHEIRETSFVDAAKHFSETSGVFHPALIQAVEPELNAFDKNVKPGTLIHVGDTIRSLAGDAVKQ
;
A
#
# COMPACT_ATOMS: atom_id res chain seq x y z
N MET A 1 14.30 24.23 3.26
CA MET A 1 13.25 24.01 2.24
C MET A 1 12.55 22.70 2.58
N THR A 2 11.23 22.69 2.70
CA THR A 2 10.46 21.46 2.95
C THR A 2 10.54 20.54 1.74
N LYS A 3 10.95 19.29 1.92
CA LYS A 3 10.97 18.28 0.86
C LYS A 3 9.54 18.10 0.34
N GLN A 4 9.32 18.16 -0.98
CA GLN A 4 7.98 17.99 -1.54
C GLN A 4 7.48 16.57 -1.28
N ARG A 5 6.23 16.44 -0.81
CA ARG A 5 5.55 15.16 -0.62
C ARG A 5 4.63 14.86 -1.80
N ILE A 6 4.67 13.64 -2.30
CA ILE A 6 3.85 13.13 -3.39
C ILE A 6 2.92 12.05 -2.84
N GLY A 7 1.62 12.24 -3.05
CA GLY A 7 0.60 11.25 -2.69
C GLY A 7 0.41 10.22 -3.80
N ILE A 8 0.45 8.94 -3.45
CA ILE A 8 0.03 7.83 -4.30
C ILE A 8 -1.37 7.43 -3.84
N TRP A 9 -2.36 7.61 -4.72
CA TRP A 9 -3.76 7.29 -4.41
C TRP A 9 -4.19 6.00 -5.13
N ILE A 10 -4.47 4.94 -4.37
CA ILE A 10 -4.76 3.61 -4.92
C ILE A 10 -6.25 3.27 -4.73
N ILE A 11 -6.91 2.84 -5.81
CA ILE A 11 -8.27 2.29 -5.74
C ILE A 11 -8.15 0.78 -5.52
N GLY A 12 -8.76 0.27 -4.44
CA GLY A 12 -8.46 -1.07 -3.90
C GLY A 12 -7.27 -1.03 -2.95
N ALA A 13 -7.26 -0.07 -2.01
CA ALA A 13 -6.12 0.25 -1.16
C ALA A 13 -5.63 -0.93 -0.31
N TRP A 14 -6.50 -1.84 0.11
CA TRP A 14 -6.11 -3.02 0.91
C TRP A 14 -5.98 -4.29 0.05
N GLY A 15 -6.00 -4.16 -1.28
CA GLY A 15 -5.82 -5.29 -2.19
C GLY A 15 -4.40 -5.86 -2.14
N GLY A 16 -4.19 -7.03 -2.72
CA GLY A 16 -2.87 -7.71 -2.72
C GLY A 16 -1.75 -6.83 -3.28
N VAL A 17 -1.96 -6.23 -4.46
CA VAL A 17 -0.97 -5.35 -5.09
C VAL A 17 -0.72 -4.10 -4.24
N ALA A 18 -1.78 -3.43 -3.78
CA ALA A 18 -1.67 -2.22 -2.99
C ALA A 18 -0.94 -2.45 -1.66
N THR A 19 -1.23 -3.58 -1.01
CA THR A 19 -0.55 -4.00 0.23
C THR A 19 0.93 -4.29 -0.02
N THR A 20 1.28 -4.97 -1.11
CA THR A 20 2.67 -5.18 -1.52
C THR A 20 3.39 -3.86 -1.79
N VAL A 21 2.73 -2.90 -2.45
CA VAL A 21 3.28 -1.56 -2.69
C VAL A 21 3.52 -0.84 -1.35
N ALA A 22 2.58 -0.90 -0.41
CA ALA A 22 2.72 -0.25 0.89
C ALA A 22 3.86 -0.83 1.73
N ILE A 23 3.97 -2.17 1.82
CA ILE A 23 5.07 -2.84 2.50
C ILE A 23 6.41 -2.53 1.82
N GLY A 24 6.46 -2.62 0.49
CA GLY A 24 7.67 -2.35 -0.29
C GLY A 24 8.15 -0.91 -0.10
N LEU A 25 7.25 0.07 -0.16
CA LEU A 25 7.59 1.47 0.07
C LEU A 25 8.10 1.69 1.50
N ALA A 26 7.39 1.18 2.52
CA ALA A 26 7.81 1.32 3.90
C ALA A 26 9.17 0.64 4.16
N ALA A 27 9.40 -0.54 3.58
CA ALA A 27 10.68 -1.22 3.67
C ALA A 27 11.81 -0.43 3.00
N LEU A 28 11.56 0.19 1.83
CA LEU A 28 12.53 1.06 1.16
C LEU A 28 12.83 2.32 1.97
N GLN A 29 11.81 2.97 2.54
CA GLN A 29 11.97 4.13 3.42
C GLN A 29 12.84 3.84 4.64
N LYS A 30 12.76 2.60 5.16
CA LYS A 30 13.56 2.14 6.32
C LYS A 30 14.89 1.46 5.93
N GLY A 31 15.19 1.34 4.65
CA GLY A 31 16.38 0.61 4.17
C GLY A 31 16.38 -0.88 4.49
N LEU A 32 15.21 -1.50 4.67
CA LEU A 32 15.05 -2.92 5.00
C LEU A 32 15.05 -3.84 3.77
N THR A 33 15.03 -3.27 2.56
CA THR A 33 15.05 -4.00 1.30
C THR A 33 15.87 -3.25 0.25
N SER A 34 16.36 -3.98 -0.76
CA SER A 34 16.98 -3.38 -1.95
C SER A 34 15.91 -2.90 -2.93
N SER A 35 16.34 -2.17 -3.96
CA SER A 35 15.50 -1.76 -5.10
C SER A 35 15.35 -2.84 -6.18
N SER A 36 15.55 -4.12 -5.83
CA SER A 36 15.45 -5.23 -6.79
C SER A 36 14.05 -5.30 -7.40
N GLY A 37 13.98 -5.44 -8.73
CA GLY A 37 12.72 -5.47 -9.47
C GLY A 37 12.14 -4.10 -9.84
N LEU A 38 12.69 -3.01 -9.32
CA LEU A 38 12.26 -1.65 -9.69
C LEU A 38 12.95 -1.21 -10.99
N VAL A 39 12.19 -1.10 -12.08
CA VAL A 39 12.70 -0.60 -13.37
C VAL A 39 13.31 0.79 -13.23
N SER A 40 12.67 1.67 -12.45
CA SER A 40 13.12 3.04 -12.19
C SER A 40 14.45 3.13 -11.43
N ALA A 41 14.89 2.05 -10.78
CA ALA A 41 16.19 2.00 -10.09
C ALA A 41 17.34 1.55 -11.01
N ASN A 42 17.06 1.23 -12.29
CA ASN A 42 18.10 0.88 -13.24
C ASN A 42 19.01 2.10 -13.57
N PRO A 43 20.34 1.91 -13.74
CA PRO A 43 21.26 2.96 -14.16
C PRO A 43 20.80 3.86 -15.31
N PHE A 44 20.03 3.34 -16.27
CA PHE A 44 19.48 4.13 -17.38
C PHE A 44 18.59 5.31 -16.93
N PHE A 45 17.96 5.23 -15.75
CA PHE A 45 17.04 6.24 -15.23
C PHE A 45 17.68 7.19 -14.19
N GLN A 46 18.96 7.00 -13.83
CA GLN A 46 19.62 7.81 -12.79
C GLN A 46 19.63 9.31 -13.10
N LYS A 47 19.64 9.69 -14.38
CA LYS A 47 19.67 11.10 -14.81
C LYS A 47 18.30 11.80 -14.72
N LEU A 48 17.23 11.07 -14.37
CA LEU A 48 15.88 11.64 -14.31
C LEU A 48 15.56 12.35 -13.00
N ASN A 49 16.47 12.35 -12.01
CA ASN A 49 16.28 12.98 -10.70
C ASN A 49 14.92 12.62 -10.08
N LEU A 50 14.60 11.31 -10.07
CA LEU A 50 13.35 10.80 -9.50
C LEU A 50 13.32 11.07 -7.99
N VAL A 51 12.10 11.15 -7.44
CA VAL A 51 11.90 11.41 -6.02
C VAL A 51 12.43 10.28 -5.14
N ASP A 52 12.87 10.65 -3.94
CA ASP A 52 13.27 9.70 -2.91
C ASP A 52 12.05 9.01 -2.27
N TRP A 53 12.28 7.85 -1.65
CA TRP A 53 11.21 7.06 -1.03
C TRP A 53 10.49 7.78 0.11
N ASP A 54 11.19 8.61 0.88
CA ASP A 54 10.63 9.41 1.99
C ASP A 54 9.70 10.54 1.52
N GLN A 55 9.67 10.83 0.21
CA GLN A 55 8.75 11.79 -0.38
C GLN A 55 7.40 11.19 -0.73
N LEU A 56 7.28 9.86 -0.77
CA LEU A 56 6.06 9.17 -1.17
C LEU A 56 5.19 8.83 0.05
N VAL A 57 3.90 9.11 -0.05
CA VAL A 57 2.88 8.73 0.95
C VAL A 57 1.73 8.03 0.24
N ILE A 58 1.19 6.97 0.84
CA ILE A 58 0.07 6.21 0.28
C ILE A 58 -1.25 6.65 0.94
N GLY A 59 -2.29 6.70 0.11
CA GLY A 59 -3.70 6.75 0.48
C GLY A 59 -4.54 6.01 -0.57
N GLY A 60 -5.86 6.08 -0.45
CA GLY A 60 -6.70 5.39 -1.42
C GLY A 60 -8.16 5.24 -1.05
N HIS A 61 -8.85 4.45 -1.87
CA HIS A 61 -10.22 4.00 -1.62
C HIS A 61 -10.29 2.49 -1.48
N GLU A 62 -11.14 2.02 -0.57
CA GLU A 62 -11.39 0.59 -0.38
C GLU A 62 -12.84 0.36 0.06
N ILE A 63 -13.39 -0.79 -0.34
CA ILE A 63 -14.78 -1.16 -0.06
C ILE A 63 -14.89 -2.13 1.11
N ARG A 64 -13.83 -2.90 1.39
CA ARG A 64 -13.75 -3.79 2.55
C ARG A 64 -13.53 -2.98 3.82
N GLU A 65 -13.69 -3.63 4.97
CA GLU A 65 -13.34 -3.07 6.29
C GLU A 65 -12.16 -3.86 6.86
N THR A 66 -10.95 -3.33 6.68
CA THR A 66 -9.70 -3.96 7.12
C THR A 66 -8.62 -2.87 7.28
N SER A 67 -7.34 -3.23 7.23
CA SER A 67 -6.19 -2.33 7.31
C SER A 67 -5.05 -2.87 6.44
N PHE A 68 -4.03 -2.05 6.16
CA PHE A 68 -2.83 -2.57 5.49
C PHE A 68 -2.14 -3.68 6.31
N VAL A 69 -2.13 -3.56 7.64
CA VAL A 69 -1.53 -4.55 8.53
C VAL A 69 -2.29 -5.87 8.48
N ASP A 70 -3.62 -5.82 8.55
CA ASP A 70 -4.44 -7.03 8.53
C ASP A 70 -4.43 -7.69 7.15
N ALA A 71 -4.47 -6.90 6.07
CA ALA A 71 -4.28 -7.42 4.72
C ALA A 71 -2.90 -8.08 4.55
N ALA A 72 -1.84 -7.47 5.09
CA ALA A 72 -0.49 -8.03 5.05
C ALA A 72 -0.40 -9.37 5.79
N LYS A 73 -0.97 -9.45 7.00
CA LYS A 73 -1.04 -10.69 7.78
C LYS A 73 -1.81 -11.77 7.03
N HIS A 74 -2.97 -11.42 6.46
CA HIS A 74 -3.76 -12.35 5.66
C HIS A 74 -2.95 -12.92 4.48
N PHE A 75 -2.21 -12.09 3.73
CA PHE A 75 -1.38 -12.59 2.62
C PHE A 75 -0.17 -13.40 3.10
N SER A 76 0.42 -13.03 4.24
CA SER A 76 1.47 -13.84 4.89
C SER A 76 0.97 -15.24 5.23
N GLU A 77 -0.20 -15.35 5.86
CA GLU A 77 -0.78 -16.63 6.29
C GLU A 77 -1.26 -17.50 5.13
N THR A 78 -1.93 -16.90 4.14
CA THR A 78 -2.56 -17.64 3.03
C THR A 78 -1.62 -18.00 1.90
N SER A 79 -0.55 -17.21 1.70
CA SER A 79 0.32 -17.35 0.52
C SER A 79 1.81 -17.23 0.82
N GLY A 80 2.21 -16.94 2.06
CA GLY A 80 3.63 -16.82 2.45
C GLY A 80 4.36 -15.64 1.82
N VAL A 81 3.63 -14.68 1.22
CA VAL A 81 4.22 -13.58 0.42
C VAL A 81 5.11 -12.67 1.26
N PHE A 82 4.79 -12.48 2.54
CA PHE A 82 5.56 -11.63 3.46
C PHE A 82 6.01 -12.42 4.68
N HIS A 83 7.26 -12.20 5.10
CA HIS A 83 7.75 -12.72 6.37
C HIS A 83 7.14 -11.89 7.53
N PRO A 84 6.62 -12.51 8.61
CA PRO A 84 5.96 -11.78 9.71
C PRO A 84 6.83 -10.68 10.34
N ALA A 85 8.13 -10.94 10.48
CA ALA A 85 9.09 -9.95 11.00
C ALA A 85 9.19 -8.68 10.14
N LEU A 86 9.01 -8.79 8.81
CA LEU A 86 8.99 -7.61 7.94
C LEU A 86 7.74 -6.78 8.20
N ILE A 87 6.57 -7.43 8.32
CA ILE A 87 5.30 -6.75 8.62
C ILE A 87 5.41 -5.98 9.93
N GLN A 88 5.92 -6.63 10.98
CA GLN A 88 6.14 -5.99 12.28
C GLN A 88 7.08 -4.78 12.17
N ALA A 89 8.15 -4.89 11.38
CA ALA A 89 9.13 -3.82 11.22
C ALA A 89 8.56 -2.59 10.50
N VAL A 90 7.55 -2.73 9.64
CA VAL A 90 6.94 -1.63 8.87
C VAL A 90 5.54 -1.24 9.36
N GLU A 91 5.06 -1.84 10.44
CA GLU A 91 3.71 -1.62 10.98
C GLU A 91 3.38 -0.13 11.26
N PRO A 92 4.30 0.69 11.83
CA PRO A 92 4.04 2.11 12.04
C PRO A 92 3.75 2.88 10.74
N GLU A 93 4.47 2.57 9.67
CA GLU A 93 4.29 3.19 8.35
C GLU A 93 2.97 2.76 7.71
N LEU A 94 2.62 1.47 7.79
CA LEU A 94 1.32 0.96 7.31
C LEU A 94 0.14 1.64 8.02
N ASN A 95 0.20 1.73 9.35
CA ASN A 95 -0.80 2.42 10.16
C ASN A 95 -0.90 3.92 9.83
N ALA A 96 0.21 4.55 9.41
CA ALA A 96 0.19 5.94 8.96
C ALA A 96 -0.48 6.09 7.59
N PHE A 97 -0.26 5.16 6.66
CA PHE A 97 -0.93 5.15 5.36
C PHE A 97 -2.44 4.88 5.47
N ASP A 98 -2.86 4.02 6.40
CA ASP A 98 -4.27 3.71 6.64
C ASP A 98 -5.11 4.96 6.97
N LYS A 99 -4.52 5.96 7.62
CA LYS A 99 -5.21 7.24 7.92
C LYS A 99 -5.66 8.00 6.66
N ASN A 100 -5.04 7.71 5.52
CA ASN A 100 -5.35 8.33 4.24
C ASN A 100 -6.34 7.51 3.41
N VAL A 101 -6.78 6.34 3.89
CA VAL A 101 -7.76 5.50 3.18
C VAL A 101 -9.18 6.02 3.46
N LYS A 102 -10.02 6.03 2.42
CA LYS A 102 -11.40 6.51 2.45
C LYS A 102 -12.36 5.44 1.93
N PRO A 103 -13.64 5.45 2.36
CA PRO A 103 -14.65 4.53 1.82
C PRO A 103 -14.77 4.64 0.30
N GLY A 104 -14.72 3.52 -0.41
CA GLY A 104 -14.92 3.43 -1.86
C GLY A 104 -16.40 3.50 -2.27
N THR A 105 -16.72 2.99 -3.46
CA THR A 105 -18.08 2.99 -4.02
C THR A 105 -18.49 1.61 -4.55
N LEU A 106 -19.79 1.34 -4.53
CA LEU A 106 -20.40 0.07 -4.97
C LEU A 106 -21.26 0.21 -6.24
N ILE A 107 -20.99 1.24 -7.05
CA ILE A 107 -21.71 1.49 -8.31
C ILE A 107 -21.30 0.45 -9.36
N HIS A 108 -22.28 -0.31 -9.87
CA HIS A 108 -22.11 -1.30 -10.96
C HIS A 108 -21.01 -2.36 -10.74
N VAL A 109 -20.74 -2.74 -9.48
CA VAL A 109 -19.66 -3.69 -9.15
C VAL A 109 -20.06 -5.17 -9.20
N GLY A 110 -21.35 -5.48 -9.36
CA GLY A 110 -21.89 -6.86 -9.31
C GLY A 110 -21.95 -7.45 -7.90
N ASP A 111 -22.60 -8.60 -7.76
CA ASP A 111 -22.89 -9.19 -6.44
C ASP A 111 -21.64 -9.68 -5.71
N THR A 112 -20.66 -10.21 -6.45
CA THR A 112 -19.39 -10.68 -5.88
C THR A 112 -18.62 -9.56 -5.19
N ILE A 113 -18.54 -8.37 -5.80
CA ILE A 113 -17.82 -7.25 -5.18
C ILE A 113 -18.66 -6.64 -4.06
N ARG A 114 -19.99 -6.59 -4.22
CA ARG A 114 -20.90 -6.16 -3.17
C ARG A 114 -20.81 -7.03 -1.91
N SER A 115 -20.59 -8.34 -2.05
CA SER A 115 -20.47 -9.25 -0.90
C SER A 115 -19.19 -9.04 -0.08
N LEU A 116 -18.17 -8.40 -0.66
CA LEU A 116 -16.93 -8.04 0.05
C LEU A 116 -17.06 -6.72 0.82
N ALA A 117 -18.13 -5.95 0.61
CA ALA A 117 -18.26 -4.62 1.19
C ALA A 117 -18.33 -4.65 2.72
N GLY A 118 -17.54 -3.78 3.36
CA GLY A 118 -17.68 -3.39 4.76
C GLY A 118 -18.83 -2.41 4.95
N ASP A 119 -19.15 -2.09 6.20
CA ASP A 119 -20.35 -1.31 6.49
C ASP A 119 -20.20 0.17 6.11
N ALA A 120 -18.96 0.68 6.10
CA ALA A 120 -18.65 2.06 5.73
C ALA A 120 -19.06 2.46 4.29
N VAL A 121 -19.30 1.49 3.40
CA VAL A 121 -19.69 1.74 1.99
C VAL A 121 -21.08 1.21 1.64
N LYS A 122 -21.78 0.56 2.58
CA LYS A 122 -23.17 0.13 2.42
C LYS A 122 -24.08 1.29 2.84
N GLN A 123 -24.44 2.14 1.89
CA GLN A 123 -25.55 3.09 2.04
C GLN A 123 -26.80 2.53 1.39
#